data_AF-A0A0P0NZF6-F1
#
_entry.id   AF-A0A0P0NZF6-F1
#
_cell.length_a   1.000
_cell.length_b   1.000
_cell.length_c   1.000
_cell.angle_alpha   90.00
_cell.angle_beta   90.00
_cell.angle_gamma   90.00
#
_symmetry.space_group_name_H-M   'P 1'
#
loop_
_entity.id
_entity.type
_entity.pdbx_description
1 polymer ?
#
loop_
_entity_poly.entity_id
_entity_poly.type
_entity_poly.pdbx_seq_one_letter_code
_entity_poly.pdbx_strand_id
1 'polypeptide(L)'
;MSYKAARAIIGAVSLMIAAPVLTTQAHAIVPTSTSAVNTDTANLALRGYDPVAYFSAGKPTLGEARYSAKFNGATYHFASAANLKMFKASPAAYAPQYGGFCAMGVALEKKLDGDPMVWKIVDKKLYLNVNPDVFTAWSRDIPGNLVKAEENWPEIKNKTPDSL
;
A
#
# COMPACT_ATOMS: atom_id res chain seq x y z
N MET A 1 69.76 -4.03 -31.65
CA MET A 1 68.32 -4.06 -32.04
C MET A 1 67.85 -5.48 -31.83
N SER A 2 66.86 -5.85 -31.02
CA SER A 2 65.63 -5.16 -30.63
C SER A 2 65.14 -5.73 -29.28
N TYR A 3 64.64 -4.87 -28.39
CA TYR A 3 64.01 -5.24 -27.12
C TYR A 3 62.56 -5.68 -27.36
N LYS A 4 62.09 -6.72 -26.67
CA LYS A 4 60.64 -6.91 -26.42
C LYS A 4 60.42 -7.08 -24.91
N ALA A 5 59.85 -6.04 -24.31
CA ALA A 5 59.37 -6.04 -22.93
C ALA A 5 58.06 -6.83 -22.84
N ALA A 6 57.98 -7.78 -21.91
CA ALA A 6 56.73 -8.43 -21.53
C ALA A 6 56.14 -7.69 -20.33
N ARG A 7 54.95 -7.12 -20.51
CA ARG A 7 54.16 -6.47 -19.46
C ARG A 7 53.42 -7.56 -18.66
N ALA A 8 53.69 -7.66 -17.37
CA ALA A 8 52.87 -8.46 -16.45
C ALA A 8 51.61 -7.67 -16.09
N ILE A 9 50.45 -8.28 -16.32
CA ILE A 9 49.12 -7.72 -15.99
C ILE A 9 48.82 -8.05 -14.53
N ILE A 10 48.67 -7.03 -13.69
CA ILE A 10 48.16 -7.18 -12.32
C ILE A 10 46.63 -7.30 -12.43
N GLY A 11 46.11 -8.49 -12.14
CA GLY A 11 44.67 -8.72 -12.01
C GLY A 11 44.17 -8.17 -10.68
N ALA A 12 43.34 -7.12 -10.71
CA ALA A 12 42.61 -6.66 -9.54
C ALA A 12 41.37 -7.54 -9.35
N VAL A 13 41.32 -8.32 -8.27
CA VAL A 13 40.12 -9.05 -7.85
C VAL A 13 39.22 -8.07 -7.11
N SER A 14 38.21 -7.54 -7.79
CA SER A 14 37.17 -6.72 -7.16
C SER A 14 36.18 -7.63 -6.44
N LEU A 15 36.25 -7.66 -5.10
CA LEU A 15 35.27 -8.32 -4.25
C LEU A 15 33.97 -7.50 -4.27
N MET A 16 32.99 -7.89 -5.09
CA MET A 16 31.65 -7.29 -5.05
C MET A 16 30.92 -7.79 -3.80
N ILE A 17 30.76 -6.93 -2.82
CA ILE A 17 29.84 -7.15 -1.69
C ILE A 17 28.44 -6.95 -2.24
N ALA A 18 27.72 -8.03 -2.54
CA ALA A 18 26.31 -7.99 -2.87
C ALA A 18 25.53 -7.59 -1.61
N ALA A 19 25.07 -6.33 -1.54
CA ALA A 19 24.14 -5.92 -0.52
C ALA A 19 22.79 -6.64 -0.74
N PRO A 20 22.13 -7.15 0.32
CA PRO A 20 20.82 -7.77 0.16
C PRO A 20 19.82 -6.72 -0.28
N VAL A 21 19.25 -6.91 -1.48
CA VAL A 21 18.09 -6.15 -1.94
C VAL A 21 16.93 -6.55 -1.03
N LEU A 22 16.53 -5.67 -0.13
CA LEU A 22 15.29 -5.82 0.63
C LEU A 22 14.13 -5.70 -0.35
N THR A 23 13.68 -6.84 -0.87
CA THR A 23 12.43 -6.91 -1.63
C THR A 23 11.29 -6.61 -0.68
N THR A 24 10.68 -5.43 -0.81
CA THR A 24 9.44 -5.11 -0.11
C THR A 24 8.38 -6.11 -0.57
N GLN A 25 7.98 -7.00 0.33
CA GLN A 25 7.04 -8.06 -0.02
C GLN A 25 5.69 -7.45 -0.39
N ALA A 26 5.17 -7.84 -1.55
CA ALA A 26 3.89 -7.35 -2.08
C ALA A 26 2.66 -8.02 -1.43
N HIS A 27 2.85 -8.91 -0.46
CA HIS A 27 1.77 -9.67 0.17
C HIS A 27 0.96 -8.81 1.15
N ALA A 28 -0.33 -9.11 1.31
CA ALA A 28 -1.13 -8.55 2.39
C ALA A 28 -0.49 -8.86 3.75
N ILE A 29 -0.61 -7.92 4.71
CA ILE A 29 0.08 -8.03 6.00
C ILE A 29 -0.39 -9.26 6.80
N VAL A 30 -1.68 -9.60 6.70
CA VAL A 30 -2.26 -10.81 7.32
C VAL A 30 -2.85 -11.70 6.22
N PRO A 31 -2.08 -12.63 5.66
CA PRO A 31 -2.44 -13.31 4.43
C PRO A 31 -3.54 -14.38 4.58
N THR A 32 -3.86 -14.75 5.82
CA THR A 32 -4.94 -15.68 6.19
C THR A 32 -6.23 -14.98 6.64
N SER A 33 -6.28 -13.65 6.59
CA SER A 33 -7.45 -12.89 7.04
C SER A 33 -8.56 -12.86 5.99
N THR A 34 -9.78 -13.22 6.40
CA THR A 34 -11.01 -13.04 5.61
C THR A 34 -11.61 -11.65 5.73
N SER A 35 -10.98 -10.74 6.49
CA SER A 35 -11.45 -9.36 6.63
C SER A 35 -11.44 -8.62 5.29
N ALA A 36 -12.49 -7.83 5.09
CA ALA A 36 -12.58 -6.87 3.98
C ALA A 36 -11.75 -5.60 4.21
N VAL A 37 -11.22 -5.40 5.43
CA VAL A 37 -10.28 -4.30 5.75
C VAL A 37 -8.89 -4.86 5.96
N ASN A 38 -7.92 -4.28 5.27
CA ASN A 38 -6.50 -4.58 5.41
C ASN A 38 -5.96 -3.96 6.70
N THR A 39 -5.42 -4.79 7.58
CA THR A 39 -4.87 -4.39 8.87
C THR A 39 -3.55 -5.11 9.12
N ASP A 40 -2.76 -4.58 10.04
CA ASP A 40 -1.67 -5.35 10.64
C ASP A 40 -2.18 -6.40 11.66
N THR A 41 -1.25 -7.11 12.30
CA THR A 41 -1.54 -8.13 13.32
C THR A 41 -2.20 -7.57 14.59
N ALA A 42 -2.18 -6.25 14.79
CA ALA A 42 -2.86 -5.56 15.90
C ALA A 42 -4.25 -5.01 15.51
N ASN A 43 -4.76 -5.36 14.32
CA ASN A 43 -6.00 -4.83 13.73
C ASN A 43 -5.94 -3.31 13.46
N LEU A 44 -4.75 -2.74 13.27
CA LEU A 44 -4.57 -1.34 12.88
C LEU A 44 -4.66 -1.22 11.35
N ALA A 45 -5.60 -0.40 10.88
CA ALA A 45 -5.76 -0.10 9.47
C ALA A 45 -4.74 0.94 8.99
N LEU A 46 -4.47 0.92 7.68
CA LEU A 46 -3.68 1.93 6.97
C LEU A 46 -2.29 2.17 7.59
N ARG A 47 -1.74 1.15 8.26
CA ARG A 47 -0.44 1.19 8.96
C ARG A 47 -0.35 2.37 9.95
N GLY A 48 -1.49 2.79 10.52
CA GLY A 48 -1.57 3.90 11.48
C GLY A 48 -1.60 5.30 10.86
N TYR A 49 -1.62 5.44 9.54
CA TYR A 49 -1.81 6.74 8.90
C TYR A 49 -3.27 7.22 9.02
N ASP A 50 -3.43 8.53 9.13
CA ASP A 50 -4.71 9.19 9.25
C ASP A 50 -5.45 9.23 7.91
N PRO A 51 -6.60 8.54 7.76
CA PRO A 51 -7.35 8.53 6.50
C PRO A 51 -7.92 9.90 6.13
N VAL A 52 -8.19 10.78 7.11
CA VAL A 52 -8.70 12.13 6.87
C VAL A 52 -7.61 13.05 6.33
N ALA A 53 -6.35 12.84 6.74
CA ALA A 53 -5.23 13.71 6.36
C ALA A 53 -4.96 13.73 4.84
N TYR A 54 -5.31 12.67 4.11
CA TYR A 54 -5.25 12.64 2.65
C TYR A 54 -6.15 13.71 2.01
N PHE A 55 -7.26 14.03 2.64
CA PHE A 55 -8.25 14.99 2.15
C PHE A 55 -8.05 16.38 2.75
N SER A 56 -7.72 16.46 4.04
CA SER A 56 -7.58 17.75 4.75
C SER A 56 -6.19 18.38 4.57
N ALA A 57 -5.13 17.59 4.68
CA ALA A 57 -3.74 18.05 4.55
C ALA A 57 -3.11 17.75 3.18
N GLY A 58 -3.79 16.96 2.34
CA GLY A 58 -3.31 16.58 1.01
C GLY A 58 -2.07 15.67 1.03
N LYS A 59 -1.77 15.05 2.17
CA LYS A 59 -0.60 14.17 2.33
C LYS A 59 -0.82 13.10 3.40
N PRO A 60 -0.19 11.92 3.26
CA PRO A 60 -0.16 10.92 4.32
C PRO A 60 0.44 11.53 5.58
N THR A 61 -0.28 11.42 6.69
CA THR A 61 0.18 11.89 7.99
C THR A 61 -0.05 10.78 9.01
N LEU A 62 0.98 10.43 9.79
CA LEU A 62 0.86 9.43 10.85
C LEU A 62 -0.12 9.92 11.92
N GLY A 63 -1.02 9.02 12.33
CA GLY A 63 -1.90 9.24 13.45
C GLY A 63 -1.26 8.85 14.77
N GLU A 64 -1.92 9.21 15.87
CA GLU A 64 -1.50 8.85 17.21
C GLU A 64 -2.55 7.94 17.87
N ALA A 65 -2.11 6.94 18.64
CA ALA A 65 -3.02 5.97 19.27
C ALA A 65 -4.09 6.61 20.18
N ARG A 66 -3.76 7.75 20.81
CA ARG A 66 -4.69 8.55 21.63
C ARG A 66 -5.87 9.12 20.84
N TYR A 67 -5.71 9.29 19.54
CA TYR A 67 -6.77 9.70 18.63
C TYR A 67 -7.13 8.50 17.75
N SER A 68 -8.06 7.68 18.22
CA SER A 68 -8.45 6.46 17.52
C SER A 68 -9.96 6.23 17.48
N ALA A 69 -10.41 5.50 16.46
CA ALA A 69 -11.78 5.06 16.30
C ALA A 69 -11.81 3.68 15.62
N LYS A 70 -12.85 2.89 15.92
CA LYS A 70 -13.10 1.62 15.23
C LYS A 70 -14.11 1.82 14.10
N PHE A 71 -13.86 1.20 12.96
CA PHE A 71 -14.79 1.16 11.82
C PHE A 71 -14.54 -0.10 11.00
N ASN A 72 -15.61 -0.81 10.60
CA ASN A 72 -15.56 -2.07 9.84
C ASN A 72 -14.57 -3.10 10.43
N GLY A 73 -14.54 -3.24 11.76
CA GLY A 73 -13.69 -4.21 12.46
C GLY A 73 -12.23 -3.80 12.65
N ALA A 74 -11.78 -2.68 12.07
CA ALA A 74 -10.41 -2.19 12.19
C ALA A 74 -10.32 -0.94 13.09
N THR A 75 -9.13 -0.73 13.66
CA THR A 75 -8.78 0.50 14.38
C THR A 75 -8.11 1.47 13.42
N TYR A 76 -8.52 2.73 13.44
CA TYR A 76 -7.89 3.83 12.72
C TYR A 76 -7.26 4.81 13.71
N HIS A 77 -6.12 5.39 13.33
CA HIS A 77 -5.47 6.47 14.08
C HIS A 77 -5.61 7.79 13.33
N PHE A 78 -5.56 8.89 14.08
CA PHE A 78 -5.71 10.23 13.53
C PHE A 78 -4.60 11.15 14.03
N ALA A 79 -4.15 12.07 13.19
CA ALA A 79 -3.11 13.04 13.51
C ALA A 79 -3.62 14.16 14.45
N SER A 80 -4.93 14.27 14.63
CA SER A 80 -5.54 15.23 15.54
C SER A 80 -6.93 14.80 16.00
N ALA A 81 -7.38 15.40 17.11
CA ALA A 81 -8.78 15.27 17.58
C ALA A 81 -9.80 15.79 16.56
N ALA A 82 -9.43 16.79 15.74
CA ALA A 82 -10.27 17.31 14.68
C ALA A 82 -10.49 16.28 13.57
N ASN A 83 -9.43 15.62 13.11
CA ASN A 83 -9.52 14.55 12.12
C ASN A 83 -10.31 13.34 12.66
N LEU A 84 -10.09 12.96 13.92
CA LEU A 84 -10.92 11.95 14.59
C LEU A 84 -12.42 12.31 14.55
N LYS A 85 -12.77 13.57 14.84
CA LYS A 85 -14.16 14.06 14.80
C LYS A 85 -14.72 13.98 13.39
N MET A 86 -13.96 14.40 12.37
CA MET A 86 -14.37 14.30 10.96
C MET A 86 -14.63 12.85 10.55
N PHE A 87 -13.72 11.94 10.89
CA PHE A 87 -13.88 10.52 10.59
C PHE A 87 -15.12 9.95 11.27
N LYS A 88 -15.31 10.17 12.57
CA LYS A 88 -16.48 9.65 13.30
C LYS A 88 -17.81 10.16 12.73
N ALA A 89 -17.83 11.36 12.15
CA ALA A 89 -19.03 11.91 11.52
C ALA A 89 -19.36 11.23 10.17
N SER A 90 -18.37 10.77 9.41
CA SER A 90 -18.60 10.12 8.11
C SER A 90 -17.47 9.14 7.74
N PRO A 91 -17.34 7.99 8.42
CA PRO A 91 -16.18 7.10 8.26
C PRO A 91 -15.99 6.62 6.81
N ALA A 92 -17.10 6.29 6.12
CA ALA A 92 -17.09 5.81 4.74
C ALA A 92 -16.59 6.85 3.72
N ALA A 93 -16.57 8.15 4.07
CA ALA A 93 -16.04 9.20 3.21
C ALA A 93 -14.49 9.26 3.22
N TYR A 94 -13.86 8.72 4.27
CA TYR A 94 -12.41 8.83 4.48
C TYR A 94 -11.70 7.48 4.44
N ALA A 95 -12.37 6.40 4.84
CA ALA A 95 -11.79 5.06 4.81
C ALA A 95 -11.31 4.72 3.38
N PRO A 96 -10.12 4.11 3.22
CA PRO A 96 -9.63 3.71 1.92
C PRO A 96 -10.61 2.76 1.22
N GLN A 97 -10.75 2.91 -0.10
CA GLN A 97 -11.49 1.95 -0.90
C GLN A 97 -10.82 0.57 -0.84
N TYR A 98 -11.64 -0.45 -1.08
CA TYR A 98 -11.25 -1.85 -0.95
C TYR A 98 -10.57 -2.15 0.38
N GLY A 99 -11.01 -1.48 1.45
CA GLY A 99 -10.49 -1.67 2.80
C GLY A 99 -9.00 -1.38 2.98
N GLY A 100 -8.36 -0.65 2.05
CA GLY A 100 -6.93 -0.37 2.09
C GLY A 100 -6.06 -1.46 1.45
N PHE A 101 -6.64 -2.40 0.69
CA PHE A 101 -5.87 -3.23 -0.24
C PHE A 101 -5.52 -2.44 -1.51
N CYS A 102 -4.48 -2.89 -2.22
CA CYS A 102 -4.06 -2.29 -3.49
C CYS A 102 -5.20 -2.31 -4.53
N ALA A 103 -5.55 -1.14 -5.05
CA ALA A 103 -6.62 -0.97 -6.05
C ALA A 103 -6.35 -1.76 -7.34
N MET A 104 -5.10 -1.75 -7.83
CA MET A 104 -4.73 -2.62 -8.96
C MET A 104 -4.81 -4.10 -8.61
N GLY A 105 -4.40 -4.48 -7.40
CA GLY A 105 -4.54 -5.86 -6.92
C GLY A 105 -5.99 -6.33 -7.04
N VAL A 106 -6.94 -5.53 -6.57
CA VAL A 106 -8.37 -5.84 -6.63
C VAL A 106 -8.87 -5.93 -8.08
N ALA A 107 -8.44 -5.02 -8.96
CA ALA A 107 -8.74 -5.09 -10.40
C ALA A 107 -8.22 -6.38 -11.07
N LEU A 108 -7.23 -7.04 -10.46
CA LEU A 108 -6.64 -8.30 -10.90
C LEU A 108 -6.99 -9.49 -9.98
N GLU A 109 -8.09 -9.38 -9.22
CA GLU A 109 -8.62 -10.42 -8.31
C GLU A 109 -7.69 -10.81 -7.16
N LYS A 110 -6.72 -9.95 -6.80
CA LYS A 110 -5.77 -10.16 -5.70
C LYS A 110 -6.05 -9.23 -4.51
N LYS A 111 -5.62 -9.64 -3.32
CA LYS A 111 -5.50 -8.76 -2.13
C LYS A 111 -4.04 -8.56 -1.77
N LEU A 112 -3.45 -7.46 -2.26
CA LEU A 112 -2.09 -7.03 -1.94
C LEU A 112 -2.14 -5.86 -0.94
N ASP A 113 -1.09 -5.68 -0.14
CA ASP A 113 -1.01 -4.54 0.80
C ASP A 113 -1.13 -3.20 0.05
N GLY A 114 -1.81 -2.24 0.67
CA GLY A 114 -1.91 -0.88 0.14
C GLY A 114 -0.91 0.02 0.85
N ASP A 115 0.07 0.56 0.12
CA ASP A 115 1.05 1.47 0.70
C ASP A 115 0.40 2.85 0.94
N PRO A 116 0.35 3.35 2.20
CA PRO A 116 -0.13 4.69 2.54
C PRO A 116 0.59 5.81 1.76
N MET A 117 1.81 5.58 1.31
CA MET A 117 2.60 6.54 0.54
C MET A 117 2.29 6.52 -0.96
N VAL A 118 1.63 5.48 -1.46
CA VAL A 118 1.32 5.30 -2.89
C VAL A 118 -0.19 5.32 -3.09
N TRP A 119 -0.73 6.53 -3.20
CA TRP A 119 -2.17 6.77 -3.13
C TRP A 119 -2.65 7.76 -4.19
N LYS A 120 -3.95 7.78 -4.42
CA LYS A 120 -4.62 8.82 -5.18
C LYS A 120 -6.06 8.98 -4.71
N ILE A 121 -6.53 10.23 -4.69
CA ILE A 121 -7.96 10.52 -4.58
C ILE A 121 -8.56 10.56 -5.98
N VAL A 122 -9.59 9.75 -6.21
CA VAL A 122 -10.40 9.74 -7.45
C VAL A 122 -11.85 9.83 -7.02
N ASP A 123 -12.60 10.78 -7.56
CA ASP A 123 -14.02 11.02 -7.23
C ASP A 123 -14.30 11.05 -5.71
N LYS A 124 -13.45 11.80 -4.98
CA LYS A 124 -13.50 11.96 -3.51
C LYS A 124 -13.31 10.67 -2.71
N LYS A 125 -12.74 9.62 -3.32
CA LYS A 125 -12.42 8.35 -2.66
C LYS A 125 -10.91 8.12 -2.65
N LEU A 126 -10.39 7.63 -1.52
CA LEU A 126 -8.98 7.31 -1.35
C LEU A 126 -8.67 5.90 -1.86
N TYR A 127 -7.73 5.78 -2.80
CA TYR A 127 -7.22 4.51 -3.33
C TYR A 127 -5.73 4.39 -3.03
N LEU A 128 -5.29 3.18 -2.69
CA LEU A 128 -3.90 2.85 -2.43
C LEU A 128 -3.38 1.86 -3.48
N ASN A 129 -2.08 1.84 -3.71
CA ASN A 129 -1.41 0.82 -4.49
C ASN A 129 -0.21 0.25 -3.73
N VAL A 130 0.22 -0.96 -4.07
CA VAL A 130 1.27 -1.67 -3.33
C VAL A 130 2.65 -1.05 -3.49
N ASN A 131 2.93 -0.42 -4.64
CA ASN A 131 4.20 0.25 -4.93
C ASN A 131 4.05 1.25 -6.11
N PRO A 132 5.05 2.12 -6.36
CA PRO A 132 5.00 3.14 -7.42
C PRO A 132 4.86 2.59 -8.85
N ASP A 133 5.43 1.43 -9.16
CA ASP A 133 5.35 0.81 -10.49
C ASP A 133 3.93 0.33 -10.78
N VAL A 134 3.30 -0.34 -9.80
CA VAL A 134 1.90 -0.76 -9.87
C VAL A 134 0.97 0.46 -9.94
N PHE A 135 1.26 1.53 -9.19
CA PHE A 135 0.51 2.78 -9.30
C PHE A 135 0.60 3.40 -10.70
N THR A 136 1.78 3.36 -11.32
CA THR A 136 1.97 3.85 -12.69
C THR A 136 1.18 3.00 -13.67
N ALA A 137 1.21 1.68 -13.54
CA ALA A 137 0.40 0.78 -14.37
C ALA A 137 -1.11 1.03 -14.18
N TRP A 138 -1.56 1.19 -12.93
CA TRP A 138 -2.95 1.47 -12.59
C TRP A 138 -3.43 2.81 -13.15
N SER A 139 -2.55 3.81 -13.11
CA SER A 139 -2.84 5.17 -13.57
C SER A 139 -2.98 5.29 -15.09
N ARG A 140 -2.56 4.27 -15.87
CA ARG A 140 -2.73 4.26 -17.34
C ARG A 140 -4.19 4.14 -17.77
N ASP A 141 -5.03 3.52 -16.94
CA ASP A 141 -6.47 3.37 -17.18
C ASP A 141 -7.22 3.27 -15.85
N ILE A 142 -7.29 4.38 -15.11
CA ILE A 142 -8.03 4.44 -13.84
C ILE A 142 -9.50 4.04 -14.04
N PRO A 143 -10.26 4.58 -15.02
CA PRO A 143 -11.66 4.21 -15.17
C PRO A 143 -11.87 2.72 -15.41
N GLY A 144 -11.11 2.11 -16.34
CA GLY A 144 -11.24 0.68 -16.64
C GLY A 144 -10.79 -0.22 -15.49
N ASN A 145 -9.73 0.18 -14.76
CA ASN A 145 -9.30 -0.57 -13.57
C ASN A 145 -10.31 -0.47 -12.42
N LEU A 146 -10.98 0.67 -12.26
CA LEU A 146 -12.03 0.82 -11.25
C LEU A 146 -13.27 -0.02 -11.60
N VAL A 147 -13.70 -0.07 -12.88
CA VAL A 147 -14.79 -0.96 -13.30
C VAL A 147 -14.50 -2.42 -12.92
N LYS A 148 -13.31 -2.93 -13.28
CA LYS A 148 -12.88 -4.28 -12.92
C LYS A 148 -12.83 -4.49 -11.41
N ALA A 149 -12.29 -3.51 -10.67
CA ALA A 149 -12.20 -3.62 -9.22
C ALA A 149 -13.58 -3.65 -8.54
N GLU A 150 -14.56 -2.86 -9.01
CA GLU A 150 -15.94 -2.90 -8.51
C GLU A 150 -16.66 -4.22 -8.84
N GLU A 151 -16.37 -4.83 -9.99
CA GLU A 151 -16.87 -6.16 -10.37
C GLU A 151 -16.25 -7.27 -9.49
N ASN A 152 -14.93 -7.21 -9.26
CA ASN A 152 -14.20 -8.25 -8.54
C ASN A 152 -14.37 -8.17 -7.02
N TRP A 153 -14.51 -6.96 -6.46
CA TRP A 153 -14.46 -6.76 -5.01
C TRP A 153 -15.51 -7.55 -4.22
N PRO A 154 -16.80 -7.63 -4.64
CA PRO A 154 -17.80 -8.46 -3.98
C PRO A 154 -17.39 -9.94 -3.86
N GLU A 155 -16.66 -10.46 -4.84
CA GLU A 155 -16.24 -11.87 -4.95
C GLU A 155 -15.01 -12.21 -4.10
N ILE A 156 -14.13 -11.22 -3.84
CA ILE A 156 -12.85 -11.46 -3.14
C ILE A 156 -12.77 -10.88 -1.73
N LYS A 157 -13.63 -9.92 -1.36
CA LYS A 157 -13.51 -9.18 -0.09
C LYS A 157 -13.48 -10.07 1.17
N ASN A 158 -14.15 -11.21 1.11
CA ASN A 158 -14.25 -12.17 2.23
C ASN A 158 -13.32 -13.40 2.07
N LYS A 159 -12.52 -13.47 1.01
CA LYS A 159 -11.53 -14.55 0.79
C LYS A 159 -10.22 -14.20 1.49
N THR A 160 -9.36 -15.17 1.78
CA THR A 160 -8.03 -14.90 2.32
C THR A 160 -7.07 -14.46 1.21
N PRO A 161 -6.15 -13.52 1.43
CA PRO A 161 -5.13 -13.17 0.43
C PRO A 161 -4.39 -14.37 -0.17
N ASP A 162 -4.01 -15.38 0.63
CA ASP A 162 -3.29 -16.57 0.14
C ASP A 162 -4.13 -17.49 -0.75
N SER A 163 -5.45 -17.34 -0.73
CA SER A 163 -6.35 -18.14 -1.58
C SER A 163 -6.62 -17.50 -2.96
N LEU A 164 -6.07 -16.32 -3.21
CA LEU A 164 -6.33 -15.50 -4.40
C LEU A 164 -5.22 -15.59 -5.43
#